data_AF-A0A2V9RZC2-F1
#
_entry.id   AF-A0A2V9RZC2-F1
#
_cell.length_a   1.000
_cell.length_b   1.000
_cell.length_c   1.000
_cell.angle_alpha   90.00
_cell.angle_beta   90.00
_cell.angle_gamma   90.00
#
_symmetry.space_group_name_H-M   'P 1'
#
loop_
_entity.id
_entity.type
_entity.pdbx_description
1 polymer ?
#
loop_
_entity_poly.entity_id
_entity_poly.type
_entity_poly.pdbx_seq_one_letter_code
_entity_poly.pdbx_strand_id
1 'polypeptide(L)'
;MSELLQWDHLLSKYIHVWLWSILFSATTGVGYMLVAYRGERWGSLSIGILIIVAFGAVSVLLSLYSLGRFLVGYLLPAFFTEATIDEADKKRAGTRLAKSFRFLILAILARLVIGAAESVLAILRF
;
A
#
# COMPACT_ATOMS: atom_id res chain seq x y z
N MET A 1 33.93 -15.08 -11.04
CA MET A 1 32.91 -14.26 -11.75
C MET A 1 31.48 -14.81 -11.59
N SER A 2 31.29 -16.09 -11.24
CA SER A 2 29.99 -16.71 -10.96
C SER A 2 29.36 -16.32 -9.61
N GLU A 3 30.17 -16.11 -8.56
CA GLU A 3 29.66 -15.78 -7.22
C GLU A 3 28.97 -14.40 -7.16
N LEU A 4 29.53 -13.39 -7.83
CA LEU A 4 28.95 -12.03 -7.87
C LEU A 4 27.52 -12.04 -8.46
N LEU A 5 27.31 -12.78 -9.55
CA LEU A 5 25.99 -12.94 -10.17
C LEU A 5 24.97 -13.63 -9.25
N GLN A 6 25.42 -14.58 -8.43
CA GLN A 6 24.56 -15.23 -7.43
C GLN A 6 24.18 -14.26 -6.31
N TRP A 7 25.14 -13.46 -5.82
CA TRP A 7 24.89 -12.44 -4.80
C TRP A 7 23.90 -11.37 -5.27
N ASP A 8 24.04 -10.87 -6.49
CA ASP A 8 23.12 -9.89 -7.06
C ASP A 8 21.69 -10.45 -7.19
N HIS A 9 21.57 -11.73 -7.56
CA HIS A 9 20.28 -12.40 -7.67
C HIS A 9 19.58 -12.57 -6.31
N LEU A 10 20.34 -13.00 -5.30
CA LEU A 10 19.85 -13.14 -3.92
C LEU A 10 19.47 -11.79 -3.31
N LEU A 11 20.29 -10.76 -3.54
CA LEU A 11 20.03 -9.40 -3.07
C LEU A 11 18.74 -8.84 -3.68
N SER A 12 18.56 -9.01 -4.99
CA SER A 12 17.34 -8.60 -5.68
C SER A 12 16.11 -9.26 -5.08
N LYS A 13 16.14 -10.58 -4.88
CA LYS A 13 15.05 -11.33 -4.22
C LYS A 13 14.72 -10.75 -2.85
N TYR A 14 15.73 -10.54 -2.01
CA TYR A 14 15.56 -9.98 -0.67
C TYR A 14 14.91 -8.59 -0.69
N ILE A 15 15.35 -7.70 -1.57
CA ILE A 15 14.78 -6.34 -1.72
C ILE A 15 13.29 -6.40 -2.06
N HIS A 16 12.87 -7.30 -2.95
CA HIS A 16 11.45 -7.42 -3.32
C HIS A 16 10.58 -7.89 -2.16
N VAL A 17 11.05 -8.84 -1.33
CA VAL A 17 10.33 -9.29 -0.13
C VAL A 17 10.27 -8.20 0.92
N TRP A 18 11.38 -7.49 1.13
CA TRP A 18 11.46 -6.39 2.07
C TRP A 18 10.49 -5.26 1.70
N LEU A 19 10.49 -4.84 0.43
CA LEU A 19 9.54 -3.84 -0.08
C LEU A 19 8.09 -4.30 0.06
N TRP A 20 7.80 -5.56 -0.27
CA TRP A 20 6.47 -6.14 -0.10
C TRP A 20 6.00 -6.09 1.36
N SER A 21 6.89 -6.43 2.29
CA SER A 21 6.58 -6.47 3.73
C SER A 21 6.31 -5.07 4.29
N ILE A 22 7.11 -4.08 3.91
CA ILE A 22 6.88 -2.67 4.27
C ILE A 22 5.54 -2.19 3.74
N LEU A 23 5.26 -2.43 2.46
CA LEU A 23 3.99 -2.06 1.84
C LEU A 23 2.80 -2.74 2.53
N PHE A 24 2.89 -4.04 2.80
CA PHE A 24 1.83 -4.77 3.48
C PHE A 24 1.56 -4.19 4.87
N SER A 25 2.61 -3.95 5.66
CA SER A 25 2.49 -3.38 7.00
C SER A 25 1.93 -1.95 6.97
N ALA A 26 2.37 -1.11 6.04
CA ALA A 26 1.88 0.26 5.92
C ALA A 26 0.40 0.28 5.47
N THR A 27 0.04 -0.53 4.47
CA THR A 27 -1.33 -0.60 3.96
C THR A 27 -2.31 -1.14 5.01
N THR A 28 -1.91 -2.16 5.78
CA THR A 28 -2.73 -2.68 6.89
C THR A 28 -2.88 -1.65 8.02
N GLY A 29 -1.80 -0.94 8.39
CA GLY A 29 -1.83 0.13 9.38
C GLY A 29 -2.78 1.27 8.99
N VAL A 30 -2.66 1.77 7.75
CA VAL A 30 -3.56 2.82 7.21
C VAL A 30 -4.99 2.32 7.10
N GLY A 31 -5.19 1.08 6.66
CA GLY A 31 -6.50 0.44 6.62
C GLY A 31 -7.17 0.39 7.99
N TYR A 32 -6.45 -0.03 9.02
CA TYR A 32 -6.94 -0.05 10.39
C TYR A 32 -7.33 1.36 10.87
N MET A 33 -6.49 2.38 10.62
CA MET A 33 -6.79 3.76 11.00
C MET A 33 -8.06 4.31 10.34
N LEU A 34 -8.33 3.93 9.08
CA LEU A 34 -9.54 4.33 8.37
C LEU A 34 -10.79 3.61 8.89
N VAL A 35 -10.69 2.32 9.20
CA VAL A 35 -11.81 1.52 9.73
C VAL A 35 -12.15 1.90 11.16
N ALA A 36 -11.14 2.17 11.99
CA ALA A 36 -11.32 2.57 13.39
C ALA A 36 -11.82 4.02 13.56
N TYR A 37 -11.95 4.77 12.46
CA TYR A 37 -12.37 6.16 12.49
C TYR A 37 -13.81 6.32 12.97
N ARG A 38 -14.03 7.13 14.02
CA ARG A 38 -15.37 7.44 14.55
C ARG A 38 -15.73 8.90 14.28
N GLY A 39 -16.64 9.12 13.34
CA GLY A 39 -17.09 10.43 12.90
C GLY A 39 -18.14 11.12 13.78
N GLU A 40 -18.20 10.84 15.09
CA GLU A 40 -19.30 11.28 15.97
C GLU A 40 -19.42 12.83 16.13
N ARG A 41 -18.48 13.62 15.58
CA ARG A 41 -18.34 15.06 15.89
C ARG A 41 -18.58 16.03 14.71
N TRP A 42 -19.01 15.57 13.54
CA TRP A 42 -18.87 16.34 12.29
C TRP A 42 -20.10 17.07 11.75
N GLY A 43 -21.30 16.86 12.30
CA GLY A 43 -22.51 17.58 11.85
C GLY A 43 -22.71 17.51 10.32
N SER A 44 -22.84 18.65 9.65
CA SER A 44 -22.99 18.76 8.19
C SER A 44 -21.75 18.37 7.36
N LEU A 45 -20.55 18.38 7.95
CA LEU A 45 -19.31 17.93 7.30
C LEU A 45 -19.14 16.40 7.28
N SER A 46 -20.03 15.68 7.97
CA SER A 46 -19.98 14.21 8.08
C SER A 46 -20.01 13.50 6.73
N ILE A 47 -20.82 13.98 5.78
CA ILE A 47 -20.94 13.38 4.45
C ILE A 47 -19.63 13.50 3.67
N GLY A 48 -19.00 14.68 3.68
CA GLY A 48 -17.73 14.92 2.98
C GLY A 48 -16.61 14.02 3.52
N ILE A 49 -16.57 13.84 4.84
CA ILE A 49 -15.58 12.96 5.48
C ILE A 49 -15.87 11.50 5.21
N LEU A 50 -17.13 11.10 5.19
CA LEU A 50 -17.51 9.73 4.85
C LEU A 50 -17.07 9.38 3.42
N ILE A 51 -17.18 10.31 2.48
CA ILE A 51 -16.65 10.16 1.11
C ILE A 51 -15.13 9.99 1.14
N ILE A 52 -14.40 10.80 1.91
CA ILE A 52 -12.94 10.71 2.02
C ILE A 52 -12.52 9.37 2.66
N VAL A 53 -13.22 8.92 3.70
CA VAL A 53 -13.00 7.62 4.34
C VAL A 53 -13.25 6.48 3.36
N ALA A 54 -14.37 6.52 2.63
CA ALA A 54 -14.70 5.51 1.62
C ALA A 54 -13.65 5.48 0.50
N PHE A 55 -13.23 6.64 0.00
CA PHE A 55 -12.16 6.76 -0.99
C PHE A 55 -10.82 6.19 -0.48
N GLY A 56 -10.46 6.51 0.77
CA GLY A 56 -9.29 5.95 1.43
C GLY A 56 -9.37 4.44 1.57
N ALA A 57 -10.51 3.90 1.99
CA ALA A 57 -10.74 2.46 2.14
C ALA A 57 -10.65 1.72 0.80
N VAL A 58 -11.26 2.26 -0.26
CA VAL A 58 -11.13 1.72 -1.62
C VAL A 58 -9.67 1.74 -2.08
N SER A 59 -8.94 2.82 -1.79
CA SER A 59 -7.51 2.92 -2.10
C SER A 59 -6.69 1.85 -1.36
N VAL A 60 -6.97 1.60 -0.07
CA VAL A 60 -6.34 0.50 0.68
C VAL A 60 -6.63 -0.84 0.04
N LEU A 61 -7.90 -1.13 -0.32
CA LEU A 61 -8.28 -2.38 -0.97
C LEU A 61 -7.57 -2.57 -2.31
N LEU A 62 -7.46 -1.52 -3.13
CA LEU A 62 -6.75 -1.56 -4.40
C LEU A 62 -5.23 -1.74 -4.21
N SER A 63 -4.66 -1.15 -3.16
CA SER A 63 -3.27 -1.35 -2.78
C SER A 63 -3.01 -2.81 -2.39
N LEU A 64 -3.84 -3.38 -1.50
CA LEU A 64 -3.77 -4.79 -1.09
C LEU A 64 -3.97 -5.75 -2.26
N TYR A 65 -4.94 -5.46 -3.13
CA TYR A 65 -5.18 -6.27 -4.33
C TYR A 65 -3.95 -6.30 -5.25
N SER A 66 -3.37 -5.13 -5.54
CA SER A 66 -2.16 -5.04 -6.37
C SER A 66 -0.97 -5.75 -5.71
N LEU A 67 -0.85 -5.63 -4.39
CA LEU A 67 0.20 -6.27 -3.59
C LEU A 67 0.06 -7.81 -3.57
N GLY A 68 -1.16 -8.31 -3.43
CA GLY A 68 -1.47 -9.75 -3.52
C GLY A 68 -1.20 -10.31 -4.92
N ARG A 69 -1.53 -9.54 -5.97
CA ARG A 69 -1.20 -9.91 -7.36
C ARG A 69 0.31 -9.90 -7.62
N PHE A 70 1.08 -9.05 -6.96
CA PHE A 70 2.54 -9.08 -7.01
C PHE A 70 3.10 -10.31 -6.27
N LEU A 71 2.57 -10.62 -5.10
CA LEU A 71 2.96 -11.81 -4.31
C LEU A 71 2.76 -13.09 -5.14
N VAL A 72 1.53 -13.33 -5.59
CA VAL A 72 1.17 -14.57 -6.29
C VAL A 72 1.80 -14.65 -7.68
N GLY A 73 1.89 -13.51 -8.39
CA GLY A 73 2.32 -13.49 -9.78
C GLY A 73 3.82 -13.37 -10.01
N TYR A 74 4.62 -13.03 -9.00
CA TYR A 74 6.06 -12.84 -9.15
C TYR A 74 6.83 -13.40 -7.97
N LEU A 75 6.50 -12.97 -6.75
CA LEU A 75 7.30 -13.25 -5.56
C LEU A 75 7.28 -14.74 -5.19
N LEU A 76 6.10 -15.39 -5.19
CA LEU A 76 6.01 -16.84 -4.94
C LEU A 76 6.73 -17.67 -6.02
N PRO A 77 6.49 -17.47 -7.34
CA PRO A 77 7.25 -18.17 -8.38
C PRO A 77 8.77 -17.97 -8.29
N ALA A 78 9.22 -16.73 -8.00
CA ALA A 78 10.63 -16.38 -7.88
C ALA A 78 11.36 -17.14 -6.77
N PHE A 79 10.65 -17.44 -5.68
CA PHE A 79 11.23 -18.06 -4.48
C PHE A 79 11.04 -19.57 -4.44
N PHE A 80 9.89 -20.10 -4.88
CA PHE A 80 9.55 -21.50 -4.69
C PHE A 80 9.77 -22.37 -5.92
N THR A 81 9.73 -21.82 -7.12
CA THR A 81 9.74 -22.63 -8.35
C THR A 81 11.06 -22.53 -9.12
N GLU A 82 11.98 -21.66 -8.67
CA GLU A 82 13.20 -21.27 -9.41
C GLU A 82 12.96 -20.96 -10.89
N ALA A 83 11.71 -20.66 -11.25
CA ALA A 83 11.32 -20.47 -12.63
C ALA A 83 12.10 -19.27 -13.17
N THR A 84 12.72 -19.44 -14.34
CA THR A 84 13.36 -18.35 -15.06
C THR A 84 12.32 -17.29 -15.35
N ILE A 85 12.31 -16.24 -14.52
CA ILE A 85 11.36 -15.13 -14.68
C ILE A 85 11.79 -14.30 -15.87
N ASP A 86 10.92 -14.26 -16.87
CA ASP A 86 11.11 -13.46 -18.07
C ASP A 86 11.14 -11.96 -17.73
N GLU A 87 11.82 -11.19 -18.57
CA GLU A 87 11.87 -9.71 -18.54
C GLU A 87 10.46 -9.12 -18.51
N ALA A 88 9.53 -9.70 -19.27
CA ALA A 88 8.13 -9.28 -19.31
C ALA A 88 7.44 -9.40 -17.94
N ASP A 89 7.71 -10.46 -17.19
CA ASP A 89 7.12 -10.70 -15.88
C ASP A 89 7.74 -9.81 -14.81
N LYS A 90 9.05 -9.56 -14.87
CA LYS A 90 9.71 -8.54 -14.02
C LYS A 90 9.09 -7.15 -14.21
N LYS A 91 8.89 -6.73 -15.46
CA LYS A 91 8.27 -5.43 -15.78
C LYS A 91 6.82 -5.33 -15.26
N ARG A 92 6.04 -6.40 -15.41
CA ARG A 92 4.67 -6.48 -14.86
C ARG A 92 4.69 -6.44 -13.33
N ALA A 93 5.62 -7.13 -12.69
CA ALA A 93 5.79 -7.14 -11.25
C ALA A 93 6.12 -5.73 -10.72
N GLY A 94 7.11 -5.05 -11.31
CA GLY A 94 7.43 -3.66 -10.96
C GLY A 94 6.24 -2.71 -11.13
N THR A 95 5.45 -2.88 -12.20
CA THR A 95 4.21 -2.10 -12.41
C THR A 95 3.18 -2.35 -11.30
N ARG A 96 2.98 -3.61 -10.87
CA ARG A 96 2.06 -3.95 -9.77
C ARG A 96 2.52 -3.38 -8.44
N LEU A 97 3.82 -3.41 -8.17
CA LEU A 97 4.41 -2.83 -6.96
C LEU A 97 4.23 -1.30 -6.95
N ALA A 98 4.55 -0.64 -8.06
CA ALA A 98 4.35 0.81 -8.21
C ALA A 98 2.87 1.20 -8.07
N LYS A 99 1.95 0.39 -8.61
CA LYS A 99 0.50 0.61 -8.47
C LYS A 99 0.06 0.48 -7.00
N SER A 100 0.61 -0.49 -6.26
CA SER A 100 0.34 -0.65 -4.82
C SER A 100 0.79 0.56 -4.02
N PHE A 101 1.99 1.08 -4.31
CA PHE A 101 2.50 2.33 -3.72
C PHE A 101 1.59 3.53 -4.00
N ARG A 102 1.17 3.72 -5.27
CA ARG A 102 0.29 4.84 -5.65
C ARG A 102 -1.00 4.83 -4.86
N PHE A 103 -1.65 3.67 -4.72
CA PHE A 103 -2.87 3.56 -3.95
C PHE A 103 -2.66 3.73 -2.45
N LEU A 104 -1.53 3.25 -1.91
CA LEU A 104 -1.18 3.50 -0.52
C LEU A 104 -0.99 5.00 -0.26
N ILE A 105 -0.30 5.72 -1.15
CA ILE A 105 -0.13 7.18 -1.05
C ILE A 105 -1.50 7.86 -1.05
N LEU A 106 -2.42 7.47 -1.93
CA LEU A 106 -3.78 8.03 -1.94
C LEU A 106 -4.53 7.78 -0.62
N ALA A 107 -4.41 6.57 -0.05
CA ALA A 107 -5.00 6.26 1.25
C ALA A 107 -4.40 7.08 2.39
N ILE A 108 -3.07 7.28 2.39
CA ILE A 108 -2.37 8.14 3.36
C ILE A 108 -2.85 9.58 3.22
N LEU A 109 -2.92 10.12 2.00
CA LEU A 109 -3.42 11.47 1.76
C LEU A 109 -4.85 11.66 2.25
N ALA A 110 -5.73 10.69 1.99
CA ALA A 110 -7.09 10.71 2.55
C ALA A 110 -7.07 10.76 4.08
N ARG A 111 -6.22 9.95 4.73
CA ARG A 111 -6.07 9.95 6.19
C ARG A 111 -5.52 11.27 6.74
N LEU A 112 -4.58 11.89 6.02
CA LEU A 112 -4.02 13.20 6.37
C LEU A 112 -5.06 14.31 6.25
N VAL A 113 -5.89 14.29 5.21
CA VAL A 113 -6.99 15.26 5.06
C VAL A 113 -7.98 15.13 6.22
N ILE A 114 -8.34 13.90 6.60
CA ILE A 114 -9.18 13.66 7.78
C ILE A 114 -8.51 14.23 9.04
N GLY A 115 -7.23 13.94 9.28
CA GLY A 115 -6.49 14.42 10.45
C GLY A 115 -6.32 15.95 10.50
N ALA A 116 -6.13 16.58 9.35
CA ALA A 116 -6.07 18.04 9.22
C ALA A 116 -7.43 18.67 9.56
N ALA A 117 -8.51 18.11 9.03
CA ALA A 117 -9.86 18.55 9.35
C ALA A 117 -10.17 18.40 10.85
N GLU A 118 -9.71 17.31 11.49
CA GLU A 118 -9.86 17.10 12.94
C GLU A 118 -9.12 18.18 13.73
N SER A 119 -7.89 18.48 13.30
CA SER A 119 -7.03 19.48 13.94
C SER A 119 -7.63 20.88 13.85
N VAL A 120 -8.17 21.25 12.68
CA VAL A 120 -8.84 22.55 12.49
C VAL A 120 -10.08 22.67 13.38
N LEU A 121 -10.92 21.63 13.45
CA LEU A 121 -12.08 21.63 14.35
C LEU A 121 -11.69 21.69 15.83
N ALA A 122 -10.60 21.03 16.22
CA ALA A 122 -10.11 21.08 17.58
C ALA A 122 -9.70 22.51 17.97
N ILE A 123 -9.03 23.23 17.06
CA ILE A 123 -8.63 24.63 17.28
C ILE A 123 -9.85 25.55 17.36
N LEU A 124 -10.84 25.41 16.47
CA LEU A 124 -12.02 26.28 16.42
C LEU A 124 -13.00 26.12 17.61
N ARG A 125 -12.82 25.08 18.43
CA ARG A 125 -13.65 24.83 19.63
C ARG A 125 -13.07 25.44 20.91
N PHE A 126 -11.86 26.00 20.84
CA PHE A 126 -11.29 26.88 21.86
C PHE A 126 -11.52 28.34 21.47
#